data_AF-A0A142LLY6-F1
#
_entry.id   AF-A0A142LLY6-F1
#
_cell.length_a   1.000
_cell.length_b   1.000
_cell.length_c   1.000
_cell.angle_alpha   90.00
_cell.angle_beta   90.00
_cell.angle_gamma   90.00
#
_symmetry.space_group_name_H-M   'P 1'
#
loop_
_entity.id
_entity.type
_entity.pdbx_description
1 polymer ?
#
loop_
_entity_poly.entity_id
_entity_poly.type
_entity_poly.pdbx_seq_one_letter_code
_entity_poly.pdbx_strand_id
1 'polypeptide(L)'
;MLAKLTSKNQLTLPKAAVEQVRAEYYAVRTEGQSIVLTPVNLGGLDAVQVKLAALGIAQTDAKAAVNWARTKLPANRISKQKRSTRAK
;
A
#
# COMPACT_ATOMS: atom_id res chain seq x y z
N MET A 1 22.09 -4.22 -4.08
CA MET A 1 21.78 -3.32 -5.21
C MET A 1 20.28 -3.14 -5.31
N LEU A 2 19.75 -1.95 -5.63
CA LEU A 2 18.32 -1.77 -5.89
C LEU A 2 18.06 -1.86 -7.40
N ALA A 3 17.13 -2.71 -7.83
CA ALA A 3 16.76 -2.88 -9.22
C ALA A 3 15.27 -2.63 -9.43
N LYS A 4 14.95 -1.89 -10.50
CA LYS A 4 13.58 -1.73 -10.98
C LYS A 4 13.24 -2.91 -11.89
N LEU A 5 12.03 -3.43 -11.78
CA LEU A 5 11.54 -4.45 -12.71
C LEU A 5 11.35 -3.81 -14.10
N THR A 6 12.22 -4.13 -15.05
CA THR A 6 12.21 -3.55 -16.41
C THR A 6 12.52 -4.58 -17.49
N SER A 7 12.13 -4.31 -18.73
CA SER A 7 12.37 -5.16 -19.91
C SER A 7 13.82 -5.20 -20.40
N LYS A 8 14.73 -4.41 -19.82
CA LYS A 8 16.14 -4.31 -20.27
C LYS A 8 17.11 -5.16 -19.44
N ASN A 9 16.69 -5.63 -18.26
CA ASN A 9 17.46 -6.51 -17.37
C ASN A 9 16.60 -7.75 -17.03
N GLN A 10 16.39 -8.61 -18.02
CA GLN A 10 15.42 -9.70 -17.93
C GLN A 10 16.00 -10.93 -17.22
N LEU A 11 15.56 -11.16 -15.99
CA LEU A 11 15.54 -12.49 -15.38
C LEU A 11 14.10 -13.00 -15.48
N THR A 12 13.86 -14.02 -16.30
CA THR A 12 12.52 -14.58 -16.50
C THR A 12 12.16 -15.49 -15.33
N LEU A 13 11.13 -15.12 -14.58
CA LEU A 13 10.62 -15.89 -13.44
C LEU A 13 9.22 -16.44 -13.74
N PRO A 14 8.84 -17.61 -13.19
CA PRO A 14 7.48 -18.12 -13.30
C PRO A 14 6.47 -17.10 -12.75
N LYS A 15 5.39 -16.86 -13.49
CA LYS A 15 4.34 -15.90 -13.09
C LYS A 15 3.81 -16.17 -11.67
N ALA A 16 3.59 -17.43 -11.33
CA ALA A 16 3.10 -17.83 -10.01
C ALA A 16 4.03 -17.40 -8.87
N ALA A 17 5.36 -17.40 -9.10
CA ALA A 17 6.32 -16.98 -8.10
C ALA A 17 6.34 -15.45 -7.93
N VAL A 18 6.22 -14.70 -9.04
CA VAL A 18 6.25 -13.22 -9.00
C VAL A 18 5.01 -12.64 -8.35
N GLU A 19 3.83 -13.21 -8.56
CA GLU A 19 2.57 -12.71 -7.98
C GLU A 19 2.60 -12.69 -6.45
N GLN A 20 3.30 -13.63 -5.81
CA GLN A 20 3.41 -13.70 -4.34
C GLN A 20 4.27 -12.59 -3.73
N VAL A 21 5.22 -12.06 -4.49
CA VAL A 21 6.21 -11.07 -4.02
C VAL A 21 6.21 -9.80 -4.87
N ARG A 22 5.10 -9.52 -5.56
CA ARG A 22 4.99 -8.48 -6.58
C ARG A 22 5.28 -7.09 -6.00
N ALA A 23 6.36 -6.47 -6.48
CA ALA A 23 6.73 -5.08 -6.18
C ALA A 23 7.26 -4.34 -7.42
N GLU A 24 7.31 -3.01 -7.33
CA GLU A 24 7.91 -2.15 -8.38
C GLU A 24 9.45 -2.16 -8.31
N TYR A 25 9.99 -2.26 -7.10
CA TYR A 25 11.43 -2.29 -6.84
C TYR A 25 11.80 -3.52 -6.01
N TYR A 26 12.97 -4.08 -6.31
CA TYR A 26 13.56 -5.17 -5.55
C TYR A 26 14.96 -4.80 -5.10
N ALA A 27 15.28 -5.08 -3.84
CA ALA A 27 16.65 -5.19 -3.40
C ALA A 27 17.20 -6.53 -3.89
N VAL A 28 18.24 -6.45 -4.70
CA VAL A 28 18.98 -7.58 -5.26
C VAL A 28 20.27 -7.75 -4.48
N ARG A 29 20.49 -8.95 -3.94
CA ARG A 29 21.77 -9.35 -3.35
C ARG A 29 22.14 -10.75 -3.78
N THR A 30 23.44 -11.03 -3.83
CA THR A 30 23.98 -12.36 -4.08
C THR A 30 24.32 -13.00 -2.74
N GLU A 31 23.81 -14.21 -2.51
CA GLU A 31 24.13 -15.06 -1.36
C GLU A 31 24.71 -16.37 -1.88
N GLY A 32 26.03 -16.47 -1.91
CA GLY A 32 26.73 -17.62 -2.50
C GLY A 32 26.37 -17.81 -3.97
N GLN A 33 25.63 -18.89 -4.27
CA GLN A 33 25.15 -19.22 -5.61
C GLN A 33 23.71 -18.77 -5.89
N SER A 34 23.09 -18.05 -4.94
CA SER A 34 21.69 -17.60 -5.04
C SER A 34 21.58 -16.10 -5.25
N ILE A 35 20.58 -15.68 -6.03
CA ILE A 35 20.16 -14.29 -6.12
C ILE A 35 18.89 -14.13 -5.27
N VAL A 36 18.95 -13.25 -4.28
CA VAL A 36 17.81 -12.92 -3.43
C VAL A 36 17.19 -11.62 -3.93
N LEU A 37 15.89 -11.68 -4.23
CA LEU A 37 15.06 -10.55 -4.65
C LEU A 37 14.09 -10.23 -3.51
N THR A 38 14.36 -9.16 -2.77
CA THR A 38 13.47 -8.70 -1.69
C THR A 38 12.63 -7.53 -2.19
N PRO A 39 11.28 -7.60 -2.17
CA PRO A 39 10.44 -6.48 -2.57
C PRO A 39 10.67 -5.27 -1.67
N VAL A 40 10.83 -4.08 -2.25
CA VAL A 40 11.06 -2.82 -1.53
C VAL A 40 10.01 -1.79 -1.95
N ASN A 41 9.34 -1.20 -0.96
CA ASN A 41 8.44 -0.08 -1.16
C ASN A 41 9.20 1.24 -0.95
N LEU A 42 9.69 1.85 -2.03
CA LEU A 42 10.37 3.15 -1.96
C LEU A 42 9.46 4.30 -1.49
N GLY A 43 8.15 4.14 -1.64
CA GLY A 43 7.13 5.08 -1.15
C GLY A 43 6.45 4.62 0.15
N GLY A 44 7.07 3.70 0.90
CA GLY A 44 6.53 3.17 2.14
C GLY A 44 6.12 4.28 3.10
N LEU A 45 5.09 4.03 3.90
CA LEU A 45 4.50 4.91 4.92
C LEU A 45 5.49 5.87 5.59
N ASP A 46 6.73 5.45 5.83
CA ASP A 46 7.81 6.28 6.38
C ASP A 46 8.08 7.56 5.59
N ALA A 47 8.15 7.53 4.25
CA ALA A 47 8.36 8.74 3.46
C ALA A 47 7.17 9.71 3.59
N VAL A 48 5.96 9.15 3.70
CA VAL A 48 4.74 9.92 3.94
C VAL A 48 4.72 10.47 5.36
N GLN A 49 5.11 9.67 6.37
CA GLN A 49 5.20 10.09 7.77
C GLN A 49 6.25 11.16 7.98
N VAL A 50 7.43 11.03 7.36
CA VAL A 50 8.48 12.06 7.39
C VAL A 50 7.98 13.37 6.77
N LYS A 51 7.25 13.29 5.65
CA LYS A 51 6.71 14.48 4.99
C LYS A 51 5.56 15.12 5.79
N LEU A 52 4.71 14.32 6.43
CA LEU A 52 3.66 14.80 7.34
C LEU A 52 4.27 15.47 8.58
N ALA A 53 5.29 14.85 9.18
CA ALA A 53 6.01 15.41 10.31
C ALA A 53 6.73 16.72 9.94
N ALA A 54 7.34 16.80 8.75
CA ALA A 54 7.95 18.04 8.25
C ALA A 54 6.95 19.17 8.03
N LEU A 55 5.68 18.85 7.76
CA LEU A 55 4.57 19.80 7.67
C LEU A 55 3.93 20.10 9.05
N GLY A 56 4.49 19.56 10.14
CA GLY A 56 3.98 19.73 11.50
C GLY A 56 2.70 18.94 11.79
N ILE A 57 2.33 17.99 10.93
CA ILE A 57 1.14 17.15 11.08
C ILE A 57 1.55 15.91 11.89
N ALA A 58 1.11 15.87 13.14
CA ALA A 58 1.34 14.74 14.03
C ALA A 58 0.23 13.68 13.89
N GLN A 59 0.50 12.50 14.41
CA GLN A 59 -0.48 11.40 14.44
C GLN A 59 -1.78 11.78 15.19
N THR A 60 -1.67 12.67 16.17
CA THR A 60 -2.81 13.25 16.92
C THR A 60 -3.71 14.09 16.03
N ASP A 61 -3.14 14.85 15.09
CA ASP A 61 -3.89 15.71 14.17
C ASP A 61 -4.67 14.88 13.16
N ALA A 62 -4.05 13.81 12.64
CA ALA A 62 -4.73 12.83 11.80
C ALA A 62 -5.90 12.16 12.54
N LYS A 63 -5.72 11.80 13.82
CA LYS A 63 -6.77 11.21 14.65
C LYS A 63 -7.91 12.19 14.91
N ALA A 64 -7.60 13.45 15.22
CA ALA A 64 -8.58 14.51 15.42
C ALA A 64 -9.39 14.79 14.14
N ALA A 65 -8.73 14.86 12.98
CA ALA A 65 -9.37 15.06 11.68
C ALA A 65 -10.33 13.91 11.33
N VAL A 66 -9.92 12.66 11.56
CA VAL A 66 -10.79 11.48 11.34
C VAL A 66 -12.00 11.50 12.27
N ASN A 67 -11.81 11.84 13.56
CA ASN A 67 -12.90 11.95 14.51
C ASN A 67 -13.89 13.07 14.11
N TRP A 68 -13.38 14.22 13.72
CA TRP A 68 -14.18 15.35 13.23
C TRP A 68 -14.95 15.01 11.94
N ALA A 69 -14.32 14.32 10.99
CA ALA A 69 -15.00 13.87 9.77
C ALA A 69 -16.15 12.90 10.08
N ARG A 70 -15.97 12.02 11.09
CA ARG A 70 -17.01 11.08 11.53
C ARG A 70 -18.16 11.75 12.28
N THR A 71 -17.93 12.88 12.95
CA THR A 71 -19.03 13.65 13.58
C THR A 71 -19.82 14.49 12.57
N LYS A 72 -19.22 14.84 11.42
CA LYS A 72 -19.87 15.57 10.31
C LYS A 72 -20.69 14.67 9.37
N LEU A 73 -20.46 13.36 9.35
CA LEU A 73 -21.24 12.42 8.54
C LEU A 73 -22.51 12.02 9.29
N PRO A 74 -23.72 12.25 8.74
CA PRO A 74 -24.94 11.73 9.35
C PRO A 74 -24.90 10.21 9.36
N ALA A 75 -25.24 9.61 10.51
CA ALA A 75 -25.21 8.17 10.78
C ALA A 75 -26.26 7.34 10.00
N ASN A 76 -26.57 7.68 8.74
CA ASN A 76 -27.66 7.08 7.99
C ASN A 76 -27.31 6.75 6.53
N ARG A 77 -26.34 5.84 6.32
CA ARG A 77 -26.05 5.26 4.99
C ARG A 77 -25.84 3.74 4.98
N ILE A 78 -26.41 2.99 5.93
CA ILE A 78 -26.39 1.51 5.88
C ILE A 78 -27.81 0.88 5.81
N SER A 79 -28.90 1.65 5.92
CA SER A 79 -30.26 1.09 5.99
C SER A 79 -31.05 0.99 4.67
N LYS A 80 -30.57 1.56 3.54
CA LYS A 80 -31.39 1.63 2.31
C LYS A 80 -31.19 0.53 1.24
N GLN A 81 -30.32 -0.47 1.44
CA GLN A 81 -30.18 -1.55 0.45
C GLN A 81 -31.13 -2.75 0.70
N LYS A 82 -31.75 -2.88 1.88
CA LYS A 82 -32.54 -4.09 2.26
C LYS A 82 -34.06 -4.00 2.09
N ARG A 83 -34.62 -2.90 1.55
CA ARG A 83 -36.09 -2.78 1.34
C ARG A 83 -36.55 -2.92 -0.12
N SER A 84 -35.65 -3.09 -1.09
CA SER A 84 -36.01 -3.18 -2.51
C SER A 84 -36.17 -4.62 -3.05
N THR A 85 -35.89 -5.66 -2.27
CA THR A 85 -35.94 -7.06 -2.75
C THR A 85 -37.03 -7.92 -2.11
N ARG A 86 -37.98 -7.31 -1.39
CA ARG A 86 -39.16 -8.02 -0.86
C ARG A 86 -40.45 -7.41 -1.39
N ALA A 87 -40.57 -7.42 -2.71
CA ALA A 87 -41.84 -7.31 -3.43
C ALA A 87 -41.73 -8.20 -4.68
N LYS A 88 -41.85 -9.49 -4.45
CA LYS A 88 -42.25 -10.50 -5.42
C LYS A 88 -43.10 -11.50 -4.68
#